data_AF-A0A3S4XML1-F1
#
_entry.id   AF-A0A3S4XML1-F1
#
_cell.length_a   1.000
_cell.length_b   1.000
_cell.length_c   1.000
_cell.angle_alpha   90.00
_cell.angle_beta   90.00
_cell.angle_gamma   90.00
#
_symmetry.space_group_name_H-M   'P 1'
#
loop_
_entity.id
_entity.type
_entity.pdbx_description
1 polymer ?
#
loop_
_entity_poly.entity_id
_entity_poly.type
_entity_poly.pdbx_seq_one_letter_code
_entity_poly.pdbx_strand_id
1 'polypeptide(L)'
;MDKPELRRWKTGHKLFFAFIQAALLSLHKVEEDYLTKSRQGGITALKNAAKMMRASALAMRYSADFEKGKYESIIRPSMPDKFSGLGSMDHAQLVKMMAKIKKNKDAMRSFFGQAYDDFVISVQQAYDAHIFVCERFVAAQRSLRGAAIPHAATDILADFKIKRLSFIQPL
;
A
#
# COMPACT_ATOMS: atom_id res chain seq x y z
N MET A 1 27.70 16.24 -3.82
CA MET A 1 26.63 17.11 -3.28
C MET A 1 25.53 16.24 -2.71
N ASP A 2 25.12 16.50 -1.48
CA ASP A 2 23.96 15.87 -0.84
C ASP A 2 22.68 16.28 -1.60
N LYS A 3 21.88 15.30 -2.01
CA LYS A 3 20.62 15.52 -2.75
C LYS A 3 19.46 15.26 -1.77
N PRO A 4 18.90 16.29 -1.13
CA PRO A 4 17.92 16.11 -0.06
C PRO A 4 16.68 15.33 -0.51
N GLU A 5 16.27 15.47 -1.78
CA GLU A 5 15.17 14.73 -2.39
C GLU A 5 15.49 13.25 -2.52
N LEU A 6 16.72 12.89 -2.90
CA LEU A 6 17.16 11.51 -2.97
C LEU A 6 17.20 10.87 -1.57
N ARG A 7 17.67 11.60 -0.55
CA ARG A 7 17.63 11.14 0.84
C ARG A 7 16.19 10.92 1.29
N ARG A 8 15.30 11.87 1.05
CA ARG A 8 13.87 11.77 1.38
C ARG A 8 13.20 10.58 0.71
N TRP A 9 13.42 10.41 -0.60
CA TRP A 9 12.90 9.28 -1.36
C TRP A 9 13.39 7.93 -0.79
N LYS A 10 14.70 7.80 -0.54
CA LYS A 10 15.30 6.58 0.04
C LYS A 10 14.75 6.30 1.44
N THR A 11 14.69 7.30 2.31
CA THR A 11 14.18 7.15 3.67
C THR A 11 12.70 6.77 3.66
N GLY A 12 11.87 7.44 2.85
CA GLY A 12 10.46 7.10 2.74
C GLY A 12 10.22 5.67 2.24
N HIS A 13 11.01 5.19 1.26
CA HIS A 13 10.92 3.79 0.82
C HIS A 13 11.34 2.81 1.90
N LYS A 14 12.41 3.08 2.64
CA LYS A 14 12.83 2.23 3.78
C LYS A 14 11.74 2.14 4.85
N LEU A 15 11.13 3.28 5.21
CA LEU A 15 10.02 3.32 6.15
C LEU A 15 8.80 2.57 5.63
N PHE A 16 8.44 2.77 4.35
CA PHE A 16 7.35 2.03 3.71
C PHE A 16 7.58 0.52 3.82
N PHE A 17 8.77 0.03 3.49
CA PHE A 17 9.10 -1.40 3.58
C PHE A 17 9.02 -1.94 5.01
N ALA A 18 9.54 -1.19 6.00
CA ALA A 18 9.43 -1.57 7.40
C ALA A 18 7.97 -1.67 7.86
N PHE A 19 7.12 -0.71 7.47
CA PHE A 19 5.72 -0.69 7.86
C PHE A 19 4.90 -1.80 7.17
N ILE A 20 5.15 -2.12 5.91
CA ILE A 20 4.43 -3.24 5.27
C ILE A 20 4.82 -4.60 5.87
N GLN A 21 6.08 -4.78 6.30
CA GLN A 21 6.52 -5.99 7.00
C GLN A 21 5.86 -6.11 8.37
N ALA A 22 5.79 -5.01 9.14
CA ALA A 22 5.08 -4.99 10.42
C ALA A 22 3.56 -5.22 10.26
N ALA A 23 2.95 -4.67 9.20
CA ALA A 23 1.57 -4.96 8.86
C ALA A 23 1.38 -6.45 8.54
N LEU A 24 2.26 -7.04 7.72
CA LEU A 24 2.20 -8.46 7.37
C LEU A 24 2.26 -9.37 8.60
N LEU A 25 3.19 -9.12 9.53
CA LEU A 25 3.29 -9.86 10.80
C LEU A 25 1.99 -9.74 11.61
N SER A 26 1.43 -8.53 11.69
CA SER A 26 0.17 -8.30 12.39
C SER A 26 -0.98 -9.08 11.73
N LEU A 27 -1.06 -9.13 10.40
CA LEU A 27 -2.10 -9.87 9.68
C LEU A 27 -1.96 -11.38 9.82
N HIS A 28 -0.73 -11.91 9.90
CA HIS A 28 -0.53 -13.32 10.27
C HIS A 28 -1.09 -13.61 11.66
N LYS A 29 -0.90 -12.70 12.62
CA LYS A 29 -1.46 -12.84 13.97
C LYS A 29 -2.99 -12.76 13.97
N VAL A 30 -3.59 -11.90 13.15
CA VAL A 30 -5.06 -11.84 12.97
C VAL A 30 -5.61 -13.19 12.51
N GLU A 31 -4.95 -13.82 11.54
CA GLU A 31 -5.35 -15.13 11.04
C GLU A 31 -5.23 -16.23 12.12
N GLU A 32 -4.10 -16.28 12.82
CA GLU A 32 -3.91 -17.22 13.93
C GLU A 32 -4.98 -17.06 15.01
N ASP A 33 -5.25 -15.82 15.42
CA ASP A 33 -6.23 -15.51 16.45
C ASP A 33 -7.66 -15.80 16.01
N TYR A 34 -7.97 -15.66 14.71
CA TYR A 34 -9.26 -16.07 14.16
C TYR A 34 -9.45 -17.60 14.18
N LEU A 35 -8.40 -18.36 13.83
CA LEU A 35 -8.42 -19.82 13.83
C LEU A 35 -8.54 -20.40 15.25
N THR A 36 -7.83 -19.79 16.20
CA THR A 36 -7.82 -20.19 17.62
C THR A 36 -8.95 -19.57 18.44
N LYS A 37 -9.85 -18.81 17.81
CA LYS A 37 -10.98 -18.10 18.46
C LYS A 37 -10.56 -17.09 19.54
N SER A 38 -9.33 -16.60 19.49
CA SER A 38 -8.82 -15.53 20.35
C SER A 38 -9.27 -14.15 19.87
N ARG A 39 -10.49 -13.75 20.23
CA ARG A 39 -11.08 -12.48 19.76
C ARG A 39 -10.24 -11.25 20.15
N GLN A 40 -9.79 -11.18 21.41
CA GLN A 40 -9.07 -10.01 21.92
C GLN A 40 -7.66 -9.88 21.31
N GLY A 41 -6.98 -11.01 21.08
CA GLY A 41 -5.71 -11.04 20.35
C GLY A 41 -5.87 -10.48 18.94
N GLY A 42 -6.86 -11.00 18.20
CA GLY A 42 -7.08 -10.59 16.81
C GLY A 42 -7.50 -9.12 16.67
N ILE A 43 -8.27 -8.57 17.63
CA ILE A 43 -8.56 -7.12 17.68
C ILE A 43 -7.27 -6.31 17.85
N THR A 44 -6.37 -6.73 18.73
CA THR A 44 -5.10 -6.04 18.96
C THR A 44 -4.23 -6.11 17.71
N ALA A 45 -4.17 -7.27 17.07
CA ALA A 45 -3.43 -7.49 15.84
C ALA A 45 -4.00 -6.65 14.67
N LEU A 46 -5.33 -6.56 14.52
CA LEU A 46 -5.98 -5.69 13.52
C LEU A 46 -5.65 -4.21 13.73
N LYS A 47 -5.70 -3.74 14.99
CA LYS A 47 -5.31 -2.36 15.32
C LYS A 47 -3.85 -2.08 14.97
N ASN A 48 -2.95 -3.03 15.21
CA ASN A 48 -1.55 -2.90 14.84
C ASN A 48 -1.39 -2.88 13.32
N ALA A 49 -2.04 -3.78 12.59
CA ALA A 49 -2.05 -3.78 11.13
C ALA A 49 -2.56 -2.43 10.59
N ALA A 50 -3.65 -1.90 11.14
CA ALA A 50 -4.23 -0.63 10.73
C ALA A 50 -3.27 0.55 10.94
N LYS A 51 -2.60 0.62 12.10
CA LYS A 51 -1.55 1.62 12.37
C LYS A 51 -0.41 1.53 11.35
N MET A 52 0.04 0.32 11.02
CA MET A 52 1.13 0.12 10.06
C MET A 52 0.72 0.48 8.63
N MET A 53 -0.52 0.22 8.22
CA MET A 53 -1.05 0.67 6.93
C MET A 53 -1.12 2.20 6.83
N ARG A 54 -1.51 2.89 7.91
CA ARG A 54 -1.48 4.37 7.95
C ARG A 54 -0.07 4.92 7.91
N ALA A 55 0.85 4.31 8.65
CA ALA A 55 2.25 4.70 8.65
C ALA A 55 2.88 4.50 7.27
N SER A 56 2.53 3.42 6.55
CA SER A 56 2.99 3.22 5.17
C SER A 56 2.42 4.28 4.21
N ALA A 57 1.16 4.71 4.40
CA ALA A 57 0.58 5.83 3.67
C ALA A 57 1.34 7.14 3.87
N LEU A 58 1.72 7.45 5.12
CA LEU A 58 2.54 8.62 5.44
C LEU A 58 3.95 8.50 4.83
N ALA A 59 4.57 7.32 4.89
CA ALA A 59 5.87 7.08 4.27
C ALA A 59 5.84 7.29 2.75
N MET A 60 4.77 6.85 2.08
CA MET A 60 4.56 7.13 0.65
C MET A 60 4.48 8.63 0.37
N ARG A 61 3.66 9.37 1.11
CA ARG A 61 3.55 10.84 0.96
C ARG A 61 4.88 11.54 1.23
N TYR A 62 5.57 11.16 2.30
CA TYR A 62 6.89 11.68 2.64
C TYR A 62 7.92 11.42 1.52
N SER A 63 7.90 10.22 0.93
CA SER A 63 8.79 9.86 -0.18
C SER A 63 8.52 10.63 -1.48
N ALA A 64 7.39 11.33 -1.55
CA ALA A 64 6.94 12.13 -2.69
C ALA A 64 6.90 13.64 -2.40
N ASP A 65 7.34 14.06 -1.22
CA ASP A 65 7.31 15.44 -0.76
C ASP A 65 8.49 16.26 -1.33
N PHE A 66 8.44 16.45 -2.65
CA PHE A 66 9.31 17.31 -3.45
C PHE A 66 8.67 17.59 -4.81
N GLU A 67 9.23 18.52 -5.57
CA GLU A 67 8.71 18.94 -6.89
C GLU A 67 8.90 17.88 -7.97
N LYS A 68 7.97 17.81 -8.93
CA LYS A 68 8.03 16.86 -10.05
C LYS A 68 9.33 16.97 -10.87
N GLY A 69 9.84 18.18 -11.11
CA GLY A 69 11.11 18.36 -11.83
C GLY A 69 12.31 17.68 -11.13
N LYS A 70 12.30 17.58 -9.80
CA LYS A 70 13.31 16.84 -9.03
C LYS A 70 13.15 15.32 -9.17
N TYR A 71 11.92 14.83 -9.31
CA TYR A 71 11.70 13.42 -9.63
C TYR A 71 12.40 13.03 -10.94
N GLU A 72 12.19 13.81 -12.00
CA GLU A 72 12.71 13.53 -13.34
C GLU A 72 14.23 13.72 -13.43
N SER A 73 14.78 14.75 -12.79
CA SER A 73 16.21 15.10 -12.88
C SER A 73 17.10 14.38 -11.86
N ILE A 74 16.56 13.98 -10.71
CA ILE A 74 17.35 13.38 -9.61
C ILE A 74 16.94 11.94 -9.36
N ILE A 75 15.65 11.70 -9.13
CA ILE A 75 15.19 10.42 -8.60
C ILE A 75 15.17 9.36 -9.69
N ARG A 76 14.51 9.62 -10.82
CA ARG A 76 14.37 8.67 -11.92
C ARG A 76 15.73 8.18 -12.47
N PRO A 77 16.73 9.06 -12.71
CA PRO A 77 18.06 8.62 -13.14
C PRO A 77 18.83 7.86 -12.06
N SER A 78 18.44 7.99 -10.79
CA SER A 78 19.06 7.27 -9.66
C SER A 78 18.38 5.92 -9.36
N MET A 79 17.26 5.60 -10.04
CA MET A 79 16.58 4.32 -9.87
C MET A 79 17.25 3.24 -10.73
N PRO A 80 17.30 1.98 -10.26
CA PRO A 80 17.63 0.85 -11.13
C PRO A 80 16.65 0.75 -12.31
N ASP A 81 17.12 0.22 -13.43
CA ASP A 81 16.25 -0.10 -14.56
C ASP A 81 15.09 -1.00 -14.11
N LYS A 82 13.87 -0.62 -14.54
CA LYS A 82 12.61 -1.31 -14.19
C LYS A 82 12.30 -1.35 -12.68
N PHE A 83 12.83 -0.43 -11.87
CA PHE A 83 12.40 -0.28 -10.47
C PHE A 83 10.88 -0.15 -10.39
N SER A 84 10.26 -1.09 -9.67
CA SER A 84 8.83 -1.07 -9.39
C SER A 84 8.58 -1.54 -7.96
N GLY A 85 7.63 -0.91 -7.27
CA GLY A 85 7.18 -1.37 -5.95
C GLY A 85 6.58 -2.79 -5.97
N LEU A 86 6.21 -3.30 -7.16
CA LEU A 86 5.73 -4.67 -7.37
C LEU A 86 6.84 -5.73 -7.27
N GLY A 87 8.12 -5.35 -7.39
CA GLY A 87 9.25 -6.27 -7.32
C GLY A 87 9.60 -6.73 -5.90
N SER A 88 9.01 -6.12 -4.86
CA SER A 88 9.24 -6.54 -3.47
C SER A 88 8.40 -7.76 -3.12
N MET A 89 9.07 -8.86 -2.76
CA MET A 89 8.42 -10.09 -2.27
C MET A 89 7.49 -9.82 -1.08
N ASP A 90 7.89 -8.93 -0.17
CA ASP A 90 7.09 -8.58 1.02
C ASP A 90 5.79 -7.87 0.65
N HIS A 91 5.84 -6.95 -0.33
CA HIS A 91 4.63 -6.30 -0.82
C HIS A 91 3.69 -7.29 -1.50
N ALA A 92 4.22 -8.21 -2.31
CA ALA A 92 3.41 -9.27 -2.91
C ALA A 92 2.75 -10.16 -1.86
N GLN A 93 3.48 -10.52 -0.80
CA GLN A 93 2.98 -11.33 0.30
C GLN A 93 1.93 -10.59 1.14
N LEU A 94 2.13 -9.29 1.41
CA LEU A 94 1.11 -8.45 2.07
C LEU A 94 -0.20 -8.44 1.27
N VAL A 95 -0.12 -8.23 -0.05
CA VAL A 95 -1.31 -8.25 -0.92
C VAL A 95 -2.00 -9.62 -0.89
N LYS A 96 -1.24 -10.71 -0.91
CA LYS A 96 -1.78 -12.08 -0.79
C LYS A 96 -2.48 -12.30 0.55
N MET A 97 -1.89 -11.83 1.65
CA MET A 97 -2.48 -11.94 2.98
C MET A 97 -3.78 -11.13 3.10
N MET A 98 -3.80 -9.89 2.62
CA MET A 98 -5.02 -9.07 2.57
C MET A 98 -6.11 -9.74 1.72
N ALA A 99 -5.75 -10.36 0.59
CA ALA A 99 -6.69 -11.11 -0.23
C ALA A 99 -7.26 -12.34 0.50
N LYS A 100 -6.46 -13.03 1.32
CA LYS A 100 -6.91 -14.16 2.15
C LYS A 100 -7.92 -13.71 3.21
N ILE A 101 -7.63 -12.63 3.92
CA ILE A 101 -8.56 -12.02 4.89
C ILE A 101 -9.85 -11.57 4.22
N LYS A 102 -9.77 -10.98 3.01
CA LYS A 102 -10.93 -10.57 2.21
C LYS A 102 -11.86 -11.73 1.87
N LYS A 103 -11.33 -12.93 1.58
CA LYS A 103 -12.17 -14.10 1.28
C LYS A 103 -13.14 -14.46 2.41
N ASN A 104 -12.80 -14.10 3.65
CA ASN A 104 -13.62 -14.34 4.84
C ASN A 104 -14.22 -13.05 5.41
N LYS A 105 -14.42 -12.00 4.58
CA LYS A 105 -14.76 -10.64 5.05
C LYS A 105 -15.94 -10.58 6.03
N ASP A 106 -17.03 -11.31 5.76
CA ASP A 106 -18.25 -11.19 6.57
C ASP A 106 -18.07 -11.88 7.92
N ALA A 107 -17.39 -13.03 7.94
CA ALA A 107 -17.03 -13.72 9.18
C ALA A 107 -16.00 -12.94 10.00
N MET A 108 -14.99 -12.37 9.35
CA MET A 108 -13.97 -11.54 10.00
C MET A 108 -14.57 -10.26 10.59
N ARG A 109 -15.47 -9.60 9.84
CA ARG A 109 -16.20 -8.41 10.30
C ARG A 109 -17.13 -8.75 11.46
N SER A 110 -17.89 -9.83 11.38
CA SER A 110 -18.75 -10.29 12.47
C SER A 110 -17.95 -10.61 13.74
N PHE A 111 -16.81 -11.28 13.59
CA PHE A 111 -15.99 -11.70 14.72
C PHE A 111 -15.23 -10.54 15.37
N PHE A 112 -14.60 -9.66 14.59
CA PHE A 112 -13.73 -8.59 15.10
C PHE A 112 -14.40 -7.21 15.19
N GLY A 113 -15.56 -7.02 14.57
CA GLY A 113 -16.33 -5.77 14.59
C GLY A 113 -15.53 -4.58 14.07
N GLN A 114 -15.61 -3.47 14.81
CA GLN A 114 -15.01 -2.18 14.43
C GLN A 114 -13.50 -2.24 14.15
N ALA A 115 -12.76 -3.17 14.75
CA ALA A 115 -11.33 -3.31 14.46
C ALA A 115 -11.07 -3.75 13.02
N TYR A 116 -11.97 -4.55 12.44
CA TYR A 116 -11.91 -4.91 11.03
C TYR A 116 -12.22 -3.71 10.13
N ASP A 117 -13.25 -2.93 10.47
CA ASP A 117 -13.61 -1.72 9.72
C ASP A 117 -12.48 -0.68 9.72
N ASP A 118 -11.83 -0.47 10.87
CA ASP A 118 -10.67 0.42 10.98
C ASP A 118 -9.51 -0.04 10.11
N PHE A 119 -9.25 -1.35 10.09
CA PHE A 119 -8.26 -1.93 9.19
C PHE A 119 -8.62 -1.69 7.71
N VAL A 120 -9.89 -1.88 7.33
CA VAL A 120 -10.35 -1.62 5.96
C VAL A 120 -10.10 -0.15 5.56
N ILE A 121 -10.44 0.79 6.43
CA ILE A 121 -10.19 2.22 6.22
C ILE A 121 -8.68 2.51 6.09
N SER A 122 -7.84 1.86 6.90
CA SER A 122 -6.39 2.07 6.81
C SER A 122 -5.79 1.58 5.49
N VAL A 123 -6.30 0.47 4.94
CA VAL A 123 -5.90 -0.03 3.62
C VAL A 123 -6.32 0.98 2.55
N GLN A 124 -7.51 1.57 2.68
CA GLN A 124 -7.97 2.62 1.78
C GLN A 124 -7.01 3.81 1.75
N GLN A 125 -6.63 4.30 2.92
CA GLN A 125 -5.70 5.42 3.06
C GLN A 125 -4.34 5.13 2.41
N ALA A 126 -3.85 3.88 2.49
CA ALA A 126 -2.62 3.46 1.81
C ALA A 126 -2.79 3.45 0.28
N TYR A 127 -3.93 2.99 -0.25
CA TYR A 127 -4.21 3.07 -1.69
C TYR A 127 -4.31 4.51 -2.18
N ASP A 128 -4.99 5.40 -1.45
CA ASP A 128 -5.10 6.81 -1.83
C ASP A 128 -3.74 7.51 -1.80
N ALA A 129 -2.87 7.18 -0.84
CA ALA A 129 -1.50 7.66 -0.83
C ALA A 129 -0.69 7.14 -2.03
N HIS A 130 -0.87 5.88 -2.44
CA HIS A 130 -0.21 5.34 -3.62
C HIS A 130 -0.65 6.07 -4.90
N ILE A 131 -1.95 6.30 -5.07
CA ILE A 131 -2.51 7.06 -6.19
C ILE A 131 -1.94 8.48 -6.22
N PHE A 132 -1.92 9.16 -5.08
CA PHE A 132 -1.34 10.50 -4.95
C PHE A 132 0.12 10.55 -5.47
N VAL A 133 0.95 9.56 -5.12
CA VAL A 133 2.35 9.50 -5.61
C VAL A 133 2.40 9.33 -7.13
N CYS A 134 1.53 8.48 -7.67
CA CYS A 134 1.46 8.24 -9.12
C CYS A 134 0.96 9.47 -9.89
N GLU A 135 -0.08 10.16 -9.41
CA GLU A 135 -0.58 11.40 -10.00
C GLU A 135 0.50 12.48 -9.98
N ARG A 136 1.23 12.62 -8.87
CA ARG A 136 2.27 13.65 -8.72
C ARG A 136 3.42 13.50 -9.70
N PHE A 137 3.84 12.27 -10.02
CA PHE A 137 5.05 12.03 -10.80
C PHE A 137 4.83 11.41 -12.19
N VAL A 138 3.74 10.68 -12.39
CA VAL A 138 3.53 9.84 -13.59
C VAL A 138 2.39 10.35 -14.48
N ALA A 139 1.66 11.40 -14.10
CA ALA A 139 0.52 11.95 -14.85
C ALA A 139 0.79 12.39 -16.31
N ALA A 140 2.02 12.25 -16.83
CA ALA A 140 2.34 12.48 -18.25
C ALA A 140 3.14 11.34 -18.91
N GLN A 141 3.33 10.18 -18.26
CA GLN A 141 4.08 9.07 -18.86
C GLN A 141 3.32 7.74 -18.84
N ARG A 142 3.49 6.99 -19.95
CA ARG A 142 2.97 5.64 -20.17
C ARG A 142 3.29 4.75 -18.97
N SER A 143 2.31 3.95 -18.55
CA SER A 143 2.52 2.88 -17.57
C SER A 143 3.70 2.00 -18.00
N LEU A 144 4.68 1.81 -17.10
CA LEU A 144 5.79 0.86 -17.30
C LEU A 144 5.30 -0.60 -17.41
N ARG A 145 4.03 -0.86 -17.09
CA ARG A 145 3.29 -2.06 -17.46
C ARG A 145 2.58 -1.81 -18.78
N GLY A 146 3.20 -2.29 -19.87
CA GLY A 146 2.55 -2.38 -21.17
C GLY A 146 3.11 -1.40 -22.18
N ALA A 147 4.11 -1.85 -22.95
CA ALA A 147 4.45 -1.24 -24.24
C ALA A 147 3.30 -1.30 -25.28
N ALA A 148 2.10 -1.78 -24.89
CA ALA A 148 1.02 -2.14 -25.82
C ALA A 148 -0.39 -1.64 -25.40
N ILE A 149 -0.55 -0.74 -24.42
CA ILE A 149 -1.88 -0.22 -24.06
C ILE A 149 -1.86 1.32 -24.01
N PRO A 150 -2.70 2.02 -24.81
CA PRO A 150 -2.67 3.48 -24.97
C PRO A 150 -3.53 4.20 -23.91
N HIS A 151 -3.50 3.76 -22.65
CA HIS A 151 -4.28 4.38 -21.57
C HIS A 151 -3.35 5.07 -20.56
N ALA A 152 -3.77 6.20 -20.01
CA ALA A 152 -2.95 6.95 -19.06
C ALA A 152 -2.72 6.10 -17.79
N ALA A 153 -1.55 6.24 -17.15
CA ALA A 153 -1.22 5.49 -15.94
C ALA A 153 -2.24 5.74 -14.80
N THR A 154 -2.86 6.92 -14.81
CA THR A 154 -3.98 7.31 -13.93
C THR A 154 -5.22 6.46 -14.14
N ASP A 155 -5.54 6.10 -15.39
CA ASP A 155 -6.75 5.33 -15.73
C ASP A 155 -6.58 3.86 -15.33
N ILE A 156 -5.38 3.32 -15.53
CA ILE A 156 -5.02 1.97 -15.08
C ILE A 156 -5.03 1.89 -13.54
N LEU A 157 -4.59 2.94 -12.86
CA LEU A 157 -4.63 3.02 -11.40
C LEU A 157 -6.03 3.28 -10.87
N ALA A 158 -6.88 4.03 -11.57
CA ALA A 158 -8.30 4.16 -11.26
C ALA A 158 -9.04 2.84 -11.45
N ASP A 159 -8.71 2.06 -12.49
CA ASP A 159 -9.23 0.69 -12.68
C ASP A 159 -8.72 -0.29 -11.63
N PHE A 160 -7.44 -0.19 -11.22
CA PHE A 160 -6.93 -0.95 -10.08
C PHE A 160 -7.55 -0.47 -8.77
N LYS A 161 -7.81 0.83 -8.63
CA LYS A 161 -8.55 1.42 -7.53
C LYS A 161 -9.93 0.77 -7.52
N ILE A 162 -10.75 0.89 -8.55
CA ILE A 162 -12.09 0.27 -8.68
C ILE A 162 -12.07 -1.26 -8.44
N LYS A 163 -11.21 -2.02 -9.13
CA LYS A 163 -11.13 -3.49 -8.97
C LYS A 163 -10.67 -3.92 -7.57
N ARG A 164 -9.75 -3.17 -6.95
CA ARG A 164 -9.25 -3.49 -5.60
C ARG A 164 -10.13 -2.88 -4.49
N LEU A 165 -10.79 -1.75 -4.75
CA LEU A 165 -11.84 -1.04 -4.01
C LEU A 165 -13.19 -1.74 -4.00
N SER A 166 -13.36 -2.85 -4.72
CA SER A 166 -14.32 -3.88 -4.32
C SER A 166 -14.11 -4.36 -2.86
N PHE A 167 -13.08 -3.84 -2.18
CA PHE A 167 -12.90 -3.68 -0.75
C PHE A 167 -14.01 -2.92 0.01
N ILE A 168 -14.79 -2.01 -0.61
CA ILE A 168 -15.55 -0.94 0.09
C ILE A 168 -17.05 -0.84 -0.23
N GLN A 169 -17.60 -1.47 -1.28
CA GLN A 169 -19.05 -1.39 -1.52
C GLN A 169 -19.78 -2.72 -1.28
N PRO A 170 -20.91 -2.72 -0.54
CA PRO A 170 -21.91 -3.75 -0.75
C PRO A 170 -22.56 -3.47 -2.12
N LEU A 171 -22.45 -4.47 -3.00
CA LEU A 171 -23.02 -4.58 -4.36
C LEU A 171 -23.24 -3.27 -5.14
#